data_AF-A0A2E5S611-F1
#
_entry.id   AF-A0A2E5S611-F1
#
_cell.length_a   1.000
_cell.length_b   1.000
_cell.length_c   1.000
_cell.angle_alpha   90.00
_cell.angle_beta   90.00
_cell.angle_gamma   90.00
#
_symmetry.space_group_name_H-M   'P 1'
#
loop_
_entity.id
_entity.type
_entity.pdbx_description
1 polymer ?
#
loop_
_entity_poly.entity_id
_entity_poly.type
_entity_poly.pdbx_seq_one_letter_code
_entity_poly.pdbx_strand_id
1 'polypeptide(L)'
;MYMDPEANDILSKTPDSLNGEWIKSALEALSVLATDLSGWTARAKYRGQLALRIQMGDTFVNDRVFDHDSLPEFAESPLASFVDAVAKANGSGELWSDSENHLGGDIATRLAERSLHRVLSFVRFLESNDLDHEVSQGWHISRVIQAHGWTPETMALWVARLGTCAGQHGHETEWEKCCVQTIGDFVASKDEHRELLVQLISGNMVADQRELKHDVEHHLAVLQNDTLDIFWDDLDEQGLGDLAGPIVEEAYQKARALIHQYAGNQDAPPHWLSVL
;
A
#
# COMPACT_ATOMS: atom_id res chain seq x y z
N MET A 1 5.55 -24.63 -12.06
CA MET A 1 5.46 -23.21 -12.45
C MET A 1 5.10 -23.17 -13.93
N TYR A 2 3.87 -22.81 -14.24
CA TYR A 2 3.30 -22.86 -15.59
C TYR A 2 2.97 -21.42 -16.01
N MET A 3 3.37 -21.02 -17.21
CA MET A 3 2.95 -19.74 -17.80
C MET A 3 1.75 -20.04 -18.69
N ASP A 4 0.57 -19.60 -18.29
CA ASP A 4 -0.66 -19.75 -19.08
C ASP A 4 -1.16 -18.37 -19.53
N PRO A 5 -1.08 -18.03 -20.83
CA PRO A 5 -1.64 -16.80 -21.37
C PRO A 5 -3.16 -16.81 -21.49
N GLU A 6 -3.82 -17.94 -21.25
CA GLU A 6 -5.29 -18.10 -21.25
C GLU A 6 -5.74 -18.75 -19.94
N ALA A 7 -5.41 -18.12 -18.80
CA ALA A 7 -5.71 -18.62 -17.47
C ALA A 7 -7.23 -18.64 -17.15
N ASN A 8 -8.01 -19.37 -17.94
CA ASN A 8 -9.40 -19.70 -17.72
C ASN A 8 -9.50 -20.58 -16.47
N ASP A 9 -10.18 -20.07 -15.43
CA ASP A 9 -10.94 -20.80 -14.41
C ASP A 9 -10.39 -22.14 -13.89
N ILE A 10 -9.08 -22.26 -13.64
CA ILE A 10 -8.60 -23.29 -12.72
C ILE A 10 -8.92 -22.82 -11.31
N LEU A 11 -10.05 -23.29 -10.77
CA LEU A 11 -10.49 -23.00 -9.41
C LEU A 11 -9.35 -23.25 -8.42
N SER A 12 -8.91 -22.18 -7.74
CA SER A 12 -8.05 -22.31 -6.57
C SER A 12 -8.77 -23.18 -5.55
N LYS A 13 -8.09 -24.23 -5.07
CA LYS A 13 -8.59 -25.04 -3.96
C LYS A 13 -7.79 -24.66 -2.72
N THR A 14 -8.47 -24.14 -1.71
CA THR A 14 -7.90 -24.08 -0.37
C THR A 14 -7.75 -25.51 0.13
N PRO A 15 -6.56 -25.93 0.62
CA PRO A 15 -6.41 -27.27 1.19
C PRO A 15 -7.41 -27.50 2.34
N ASP A 16 -7.98 -28.70 2.43
CA ASP A 16 -8.94 -29.07 3.48
C ASP A 16 -8.33 -28.96 4.91
N SER A 17 -6.99 -28.98 5.02
CA SER A 17 -6.29 -28.69 6.27
C SER A 17 -4.94 -28.01 6.02
N LEU A 18 -4.72 -26.85 6.63
CA LEU A 18 -3.42 -26.17 6.70
C LEU A 18 -2.55 -26.76 7.81
N ASN A 19 -2.11 -28.01 7.65
CA ASN A 19 -1.23 -28.62 8.64
C ASN A 19 0.19 -28.00 8.57
N GLY A 20 0.95 -28.13 9.66
CA GLY A 20 2.25 -27.45 9.79
C GLY A 20 3.31 -27.87 8.76
N GLU A 21 3.26 -29.10 8.23
CA GLU A 21 4.18 -29.55 7.17
C GLU A 21 3.85 -28.90 5.83
N TRP A 22 2.55 -28.85 5.49
CA TRP A 22 2.09 -28.18 4.29
C TRP A 22 2.48 -26.70 4.30
N ILE A 23 2.26 -26.01 5.43
CA ILE A 23 2.64 -24.59 5.58
C ILE A 23 4.14 -24.42 5.36
N LYS A 24 4.99 -25.27 5.95
CA LYS A 24 6.45 -25.20 5.73
C LYS A 24 6.82 -25.32 4.25
N SER A 25 6.26 -26.30 3.54
CA SER A 25 6.53 -26.47 2.11
C SER A 25 6.04 -25.28 1.27
N ALA A 26 4.89 -24.69 1.63
CA ALA A 26 4.39 -23.49 0.96
C ALA A 26 5.33 -22.27 1.19
N LEU A 27 5.81 -22.09 2.42
CA LEU A 27 6.75 -21.02 2.76
C LEU A 27 8.13 -21.22 2.10
N GLU A 28 8.60 -22.46 1.96
CA GLU A 28 9.81 -22.78 1.20
C GLU A 28 9.65 -22.38 -0.27
N ALA A 29 8.51 -22.69 -0.89
CA ALA A 29 8.22 -22.30 -2.26
C ALA A 29 8.17 -20.77 -2.43
N LEU A 30 7.51 -20.05 -1.51
CA LEU A 30 7.50 -18.58 -1.48
C LEU A 30 8.91 -18.01 -1.32
N SER A 31 9.74 -18.62 -0.48
CA SER A 31 11.13 -18.18 -0.26
C SER A 31 11.95 -18.32 -1.53
N VAL A 32 11.80 -19.44 -2.26
CA VAL A 32 12.45 -19.62 -3.57
C VAL A 32 11.97 -18.56 -4.56
N LEU A 33 10.65 -18.32 -4.63
CA LEU A 33 10.08 -17.32 -5.52
C LEU A 33 10.61 -15.90 -5.22
N ALA A 34 10.70 -15.53 -3.95
CA ALA A 34 11.22 -14.25 -3.49
C ALA A 34 12.65 -13.96 -3.97
N THR A 35 13.49 -14.98 -4.10
CA THR A 35 14.92 -14.78 -4.46
C THR A 35 15.16 -14.31 -5.90
N ASP A 36 14.30 -14.66 -6.86
CA ASP A 36 14.50 -14.35 -8.28
C ASP A 36 13.38 -13.47 -8.86
N LEU A 37 12.45 -12.99 -8.02
CA LEU A 37 11.22 -12.29 -8.41
C LEU A 37 11.50 -11.09 -9.34
N SER A 38 12.52 -10.27 -9.03
CA SER A 38 12.93 -9.16 -9.90
C SER A 38 13.51 -9.61 -11.26
N GLY A 39 14.12 -10.80 -11.31
CA GLY A 39 14.61 -11.40 -12.54
C GLY A 39 13.47 -11.90 -13.44
N TRP A 40 12.35 -12.31 -12.85
CA TRP A 40 11.13 -12.71 -13.56
C TRP A 40 10.35 -11.52 -14.09
N THR A 41 10.14 -10.47 -13.28
CA THR A 41 9.45 -9.23 -13.73
C THR A 41 10.19 -8.56 -14.88
N ALA A 42 11.51 -8.47 -14.81
CA ALA A 42 12.32 -7.90 -15.89
C ALA A 42 12.15 -8.67 -17.23
N ARG A 43 11.94 -9.99 -17.19
CA ARG A 43 11.66 -10.80 -18.38
C ARG A 43 10.21 -10.63 -18.86
N ALA A 44 9.26 -10.42 -17.94
CA ALA A 44 7.85 -10.21 -18.24
C ALA A 44 7.56 -8.86 -18.89
N LYS A 45 8.35 -7.81 -18.60
CA LYS A 45 8.24 -6.48 -19.23
C LYS A 45 8.18 -6.51 -20.76
N TYR A 46 8.72 -7.56 -21.38
CA TYR A 46 8.72 -7.76 -22.84
C TYR A 46 7.65 -8.73 -23.35
N ARG A 47 6.81 -9.31 -22.47
CA ARG A 47 5.87 -10.39 -22.77
C ARG A 47 4.42 -10.12 -22.33
N GLY A 48 4.14 -9.04 -21.60
CA GLY A 48 2.81 -8.70 -21.09
C GLY A 48 2.65 -9.06 -19.60
N GLN A 49 1.41 -9.35 -19.17
CA GLN A 49 1.10 -9.71 -17.78
C GLN A 49 1.77 -11.03 -17.36
N LEU A 50 2.32 -11.06 -16.14
CA LEU A 50 2.90 -12.25 -15.53
C LEU A 50 2.01 -12.73 -14.37
N ALA A 51 1.33 -13.86 -14.58
CA ALA A 51 0.67 -14.58 -13.50
C ALA A 51 1.66 -15.54 -12.83
N LEU A 52 1.99 -15.30 -11.56
CA LEU A 52 2.81 -16.21 -10.76
C LEU A 52 1.90 -17.07 -9.89
N ARG A 53 1.99 -18.40 -10.04
CA ARG A 53 1.20 -19.36 -9.27
C ARG A 53 2.09 -20.41 -8.61
N ILE A 54 1.85 -20.66 -7.33
CA ILE A 54 2.52 -21.73 -6.58
C ILE A 54 1.69 -22.99 -6.70
N GLN A 55 2.25 -24.06 -7.27
CA GLN A 55 1.59 -25.35 -7.38
C GLN A 55 2.13 -26.31 -6.32
N MET A 56 1.25 -26.87 -5.49
CA MET A 56 1.55 -27.89 -4.48
C MET A 56 0.71 -29.13 -4.77
N GLY A 57 1.35 -30.16 -5.35
CA GLY A 57 0.64 -31.34 -5.85
C GLY A 57 -0.36 -30.95 -6.95
N ASP A 58 -1.63 -31.33 -6.76
CA ASP A 58 -2.72 -31.06 -7.69
C ASP A 58 -3.44 -29.72 -7.40
N THR A 59 -2.88 -28.88 -6.52
CA THR A 59 -3.49 -27.64 -6.05
C THR A 59 -2.64 -26.42 -6.35
N PHE A 60 -3.27 -25.30 -6.72
CA PHE A 60 -2.63 -23.99 -6.76
C PHE A 60 -2.91 -23.25 -5.45
N VAL A 61 -1.85 -22.73 -4.84
CA VAL A 61 -1.91 -21.92 -3.64
C VAL A 61 -2.23 -20.48 -4.04
N ASN A 62 -3.33 -19.96 -3.49
CA ASN A 62 -3.67 -18.56 -3.52
C ASN A 62 -3.22 -17.93 -2.19
N ASP A 63 -2.77 -16.68 -2.26
CA ASP A 63 -2.29 -15.82 -1.19
C ASP A 63 -3.26 -15.80 0.02
N ARG A 64 -4.57 -15.87 -0.23
CA ARG A 64 -5.65 -15.99 0.76
C ARG A 64 -5.50 -17.15 1.72
N VAL A 65 -4.76 -18.21 1.36
CA VAL A 65 -4.44 -19.31 2.28
C VAL A 65 -3.66 -18.80 3.52
N PHE A 66 -2.91 -17.72 3.36
CA PHE A 66 -2.14 -17.11 4.44
C PHE A 66 -2.92 -16.02 5.17
N ASP A 67 -4.12 -15.66 4.71
CA ASP A 67 -5.07 -14.83 5.45
C ASP A 67 -5.90 -15.69 6.42
N HIS A 68 -5.21 -16.33 7.36
CA HIS A 68 -5.85 -17.20 8.34
C HIS A 68 -5.36 -16.90 9.77
N ASP A 69 -6.28 -16.90 10.73
CA ASP A 69 -5.99 -16.55 12.12
C ASP A 69 -5.02 -17.52 12.80
N SER A 70 -5.01 -18.77 12.36
CA SER A 70 -4.18 -19.84 12.94
C SER A 70 -2.85 -20.08 12.22
N LEU A 71 -2.30 -19.09 11.50
CA LEU A 71 -0.95 -19.25 10.94
C LEU A 71 0.09 -19.41 12.06
N PRO A 72 0.97 -20.44 11.98
CA PRO A 72 2.05 -20.62 12.93
C PRO A 72 3.01 -19.42 12.97
N GLU A 73 3.59 -19.14 14.13
CA GLU A 73 4.54 -18.04 14.33
C GLU A 73 5.75 -18.11 13.37
N PHE A 74 6.21 -19.32 13.03
CA PHE A 74 7.32 -19.50 12.08
C PHE A 74 7.01 -18.99 10.66
N ALA A 75 5.74 -18.74 10.33
CA ALA A 75 5.34 -18.27 9.01
C ALA A 75 5.60 -16.78 8.78
N GLU A 76 5.72 -15.97 9.85
CA GLU A 76 5.74 -14.52 9.74
C GLU A 76 6.95 -13.99 8.95
N SER A 77 8.16 -14.44 9.30
CA SER A 77 9.39 -13.95 8.66
C SER A 77 9.50 -14.30 7.16
N PRO A 78 9.22 -15.54 6.72
CA PRO A 78 9.19 -15.86 5.29
C PRO A 78 8.11 -15.09 4.52
N LEU A 79 6.92 -14.90 5.09
CA LEU A 79 5.85 -14.12 4.47
C LEU A 79 6.23 -12.65 4.33
N ALA A 80 6.83 -12.05 5.37
CA ALA A 80 7.34 -10.69 5.31
C ALA A 80 8.40 -10.52 4.22
N SER A 81 9.35 -11.46 4.14
CA SER A 81 10.40 -11.46 3.11
C SER A 81 9.82 -11.59 1.70
N PHE A 82 8.76 -12.37 1.54
CA PHE A 82 8.05 -12.51 0.26
C PHE A 82 7.37 -11.19 -0.14
N VAL A 83 6.60 -10.56 0.75
CA VAL A 83 5.94 -9.26 0.48
C VAL A 83 6.96 -8.19 0.12
N ASP A 84 8.07 -8.11 0.86
CA ASP A 84 9.13 -7.13 0.59
C ASP A 84 9.79 -7.38 -0.78
N ALA A 85 9.94 -8.64 -1.20
CA ALA A 85 10.44 -9.00 -2.51
C ALA A 85 9.45 -8.66 -3.64
N VAL A 86 8.15 -8.86 -3.42
CA VAL A 86 7.11 -8.46 -4.38
C VAL A 86 7.10 -6.94 -4.56
N ALA A 87 7.07 -6.18 -3.47
CA ALA A 87 7.05 -4.72 -3.53
C ALA A 87 8.26 -4.16 -4.30
N LYS A 88 9.44 -4.75 -4.08
CA LYS A 88 10.65 -4.41 -4.83
C LYS A 88 10.56 -4.77 -6.32
N ALA A 89 9.94 -5.90 -6.66
CA ALA A 89 9.82 -6.36 -8.03
C ALA A 89 8.78 -5.58 -8.84
N ASN A 90 7.68 -5.13 -8.22
CA ASN A 90 6.62 -4.38 -8.89
C ASN A 90 7.08 -3.05 -9.49
N GLY A 91 8.10 -2.40 -8.92
CA GLY A 91 8.74 -1.22 -9.52
C GLY A 91 9.36 -1.44 -10.91
N SER A 92 9.33 -2.66 -11.45
CA SER A 92 9.81 -3.03 -12.79
C SER A 92 8.74 -3.62 -13.74
N GLY A 93 7.51 -3.80 -13.25
CA GLY A 93 6.37 -4.42 -13.93
C GLY A 93 5.44 -5.09 -12.91
N GLU A 94 4.13 -4.93 -13.06
CA GLU A 94 3.13 -5.35 -12.08
C GLU A 94 3.01 -6.87 -11.92
N LEU A 95 2.82 -7.31 -10.68
CA LEU A 95 2.60 -8.70 -10.30
C LEU A 95 1.20 -8.89 -9.72
N TRP A 96 0.42 -9.68 -10.44
CA TRP A 96 -0.97 -9.96 -10.13
C TRP A 96 -1.13 -11.41 -9.65
N SER A 97 -1.93 -11.60 -8.61
CA SER A 97 -2.37 -12.94 -8.15
C SER A 97 -3.56 -13.41 -9.01
N ASP A 98 -4.49 -12.49 -9.29
CA ASP A 98 -5.63 -12.67 -10.18
C ASP A 98 -6.02 -11.33 -10.86
N SER A 99 -7.17 -11.28 -11.52
CA SER A 99 -7.63 -10.09 -12.25
C SER A 99 -7.98 -8.89 -11.37
N GLU A 100 -8.10 -9.07 -10.05
CA GLU A 100 -8.56 -8.05 -9.10
C GLU A 100 -7.58 -7.86 -7.93
N ASN A 101 -6.55 -8.71 -7.77
CA ASN A 101 -5.67 -8.72 -6.61
C ASN A 101 -4.19 -8.77 -6.99
N HIS A 102 -3.41 -7.90 -6.35
CA HIS A 102 -1.94 -7.92 -6.42
C HIS A 102 -1.37 -9.12 -5.68
N LEU A 103 -0.28 -9.68 -6.21
CA LEU A 103 0.43 -10.76 -5.55
C LEU A 103 0.91 -10.33 -4.16
N GLY A 104 0.57 -11.12 -3.15
CA GLY A 104 0.91 -10.86 -1.76
C GLY A 104 0.01 -9.85 -1.03
N GLY A 105 -1.07 -9.36 -1.65
CA GLY A 105 -1.98 -8.39 -1.03
C GLY A 105 -2.58 -8.85 0.30
N ASP A 106 -3.17 -10.05 0.30
CA ASP A 106 -3.74 -10.67 1.51
C ASP A 106 -2.67 -10.90 2.60
N ILE A 107 -1.46 -11.33 2.18
CA ILE A 107 -0.32 -11.57 3.08
C ILE A 107 0.14 -10.25 3.72
N ALA A 108 0.30 -9.20 2.92
CA ALA A 108 0.77 -7.89 3.37
C ALA A 108 -0.21 -7.28 4.38
N THR A 109 -1.51 -7.36 4.09
CA THR A 109 -2.58 -6.94 4.99
C THR A 109 -2.52 -7.70 6.30
N ARG A 110 -2.42 -9.04 6.24
CA ARG A 110 -2.37 -9.86 7.45
C ARG A 110 -1.17 -9.55 8.34
N LEU A 111 0.00 -9.31 7.74
CA LEU A 111 1.20 -8.91 8.47
C LEU A 111 1.01 -7.56 9.17
N ALA A 112 0.39 -6.58 8.48
CA ALA A 112 0.09 -5.28 9.04
C ALA A 112 -0.96 -5.34 10.16
N GLU A 113 -2.01 -6.15 10.02
CA GLU A 113 -3.00 -6.38 11.09
C GLU A 113 -2.39 -6.94 12.36
N ARG A 114 -1.48 -7.91 12.23
CA ARG A 114 -0.86 -8.55 13.40
C ARG A 114 0.15 -7.65 14.08
N SER A 115 0.70 -6.68 13.35
CA SER A 115 1.85 -5.94 13.81
C SER A 115 1.92 -4.52 13.29
N LEU A 116 1.86 -3.56 14.23
CA LEU A 116 1.98 -2.14 13.93
C LEU A 116 3.26 -1.79 13.17
N HIS A 117 4.38 -2.47 13.47
CA HIS A 117 5.66 -2.23 12.79
C HIS A 117 5.63 -2.61 11.30
N ARG A 118 4.64 -3.41 10.86
CA ARG A 118 4.47 -3.80 9.45
C ARG A 118 3.53 -2.86 8.70
N VAL A 119 2.84 -1.93 9.35
CA VAL A 119 1.91 -1.00 8.69
C VAL A 119 2.65 -0.13 7.66
N LEU A 120 3.84 0.39 7.99
CA LEU A 120 4.61 1.17 7.02
C LEU A 120 5.13 0.32 5.86
N SER A 121 5.51 -0.94 6.11
CA SER A 121 5.84 -1.89 5.04
C SER A 121 4.64 -2.19 4.14
N PHE A 122 3.43 -2.23 4.71
CA PHE A 122 2.20 -2.37 3.93
C PHE A 122 1.91 -1.14 3.07
N VAL A 123 2.11 0.08 3.58
CA VAL A 123 2.07 1.30 2.75
C VAL A 123 3.05 1.20 1.59
N ARG A 124 4.30 0.75 1.83
CA ARG A 124 5.28 0.54 0.75
C ARG A 124 4.85 -0.47 -0.29
N PHE A 125 4.20 -1.53 0.15
CA PHE A 125 3.64 -2.53 -0.75
C PHE A 125 2.53 -1.91 -1.61
N LEU A 126 1.61 -1.15 -1.03
CA LEU A 126 0.56 -0.45 -1.78
C LEU A 126 1.15 0.57 -2.79
N GLU A 127 2.16 1.35 -2.41
CA GLU A 127 2.86 2.29 -3.30
C GLU A 127 3.57 1.62 -4.49
N SER A 128 3.81 0.31 -4.41
CA SER A 128 4.42 -0.46 -5.49
C SER A 128 3.40 -1.01 -6.48
N ASN A 129 2.11 -0.95 -6.15
CA ASN A 129 1.03 -1.57 -6.91
C ASN A 129 0.33 -0.55 -7.82
N ASP A 130 -0.22 -1.02 -8.94
CA ASP A 130 -1.10 -0.19 -9.76
C ASP A 130 -2.53 -0.28 -9.21
N LEU A 131 -2.91 0.74 -8.44
CA LEU A 131 -4.21 0.80 -7.79
C LEU A 131 -5.29 1.46 -8.66
N ASP A 132 -4.96 1.91 -9.88
CA ASP A 132 -5.92 2.56 -10.80
C ASP A 132 -6.82 1.57 -11.56
N HIS A 133 -6.50 0.27 -11.49
CA HIS A 133 -7.38 -0.82 -11.88
C HIS A 133 -8.45 -1.11 -10.81
N GLU A 134 -9.56 -1.79 -11.15
CA GLU A 134 -10.71 -2.12 -10.28
C GLU A 134 -10.31 -3.04 -9.08
N VAL A 135 -9.46 -2.53 -8.21
CA VAL A 135 -8.87 -3.24 -7.08
C VAL A 135 -9.52 -2.69 -5.81
N SER A 136 -10.34 -3.50 -5.15
CA SER A 136 -10.90 -3.15 -3.86
C SER A 136 -9.84 -3.31 -2.76
N GLN A 137 -9.15 -2.21 -2.40
CA GLN A 137 -8.21 -2.15 -1.27
C GLN A 137 -8.82 -1.55 0.01
N GLY A 138 -10.05 -1.01 -0.07
CA GLY A 138 -10.76 -0.39 1.07
C GLY A 138 -10.89 -1.34 2.26
N TRP A 139 -11.18 -2.61 2.00
CA TRP A 139 -11.32 -3.62 3.03
C TRP A 139 -9.99 -3.97 3.72
N HIS A 140 -8.88 -4.08 2.97
CA HIS A 140 -7.56 -4.36 3.54
C HIS A 140 -7.14 -3.27 4.53
N ILE A 141 -7.29 -2.01 4.11
CA ILE A 141 -6.93 -0.84 4.92
C ILE A 141 -7.82 -0.74 6.15
N SER A 142 -9.13 -0.95 5.97
CA SER A 142 -10.09 -0.97 7.07
C SER A 142 -9.74 -2.03 8.10
N ARG A 143 -9.31 -3.24 7.71
CA ARG A 143 -8.89 -4.29 8.65
C ARG A 143 -7.65 -3.89 9.46
N VAL A 144 -6.66 -3.26 8.83
CA VAL A 144 -5.45 -2.80 9.54
C VAL A 144 -5.79 -1.68 10.53
N ILE A 145 -6.62 -0.71 10.14
CA ILE A 145 -7.07 0.37 11.03
C ILE A 145 -7.92 -0.20 12.18
N GLN A 146 -8.79 -1.18 11.92
CA GLN A 146 -9.57 -1.86 12.97
C GLN A 146 -8.68 -2.57 13.99
N ALA A 147 -7.59 -3.20 13.54
CA ALA A 147 -6.70 -3.97 14.41
C ALA A 147 -5.94 -3.08 15.42
N HIS A 148 -5.54 -1.88 15.01
CA HIS A 148 -4.65 -1.00 15.80
C HIS A 148 -5.31 0.29 16.30
N GLY A 149 -6.46 0.66 15.75
CA GLY A 149 -7.04 1.99 15.92
C GLY A 149 -6.20 3.08 15.25
N TRP A 150 -6.37 4.32 15.70
CA TRP A 150 -5.57 5.45 15.22
C TRP A 150 -4.23 5.56 15.94
N THR A 151 -3.17 5.47 15.14
CA THR A 151 -1.77 5.66 15.53
C THR A 151 -1.08 6.49 14.45
N PRO A 152 0.17 6.97 14.67
CA PRO A 152 0.98 7.59 13.63
C PRO A 152 1.09 6.75 12.34
N GLU A 153 1.23 5.43 12.47
CA GLU A 153 1.37 4.50 11.35
C GLU A 153 0.05 4.28 10.61
N THR A 154 -1.07 4.11 11.32
CA THR A 154 -2.38 3.95 10.66
C THR A 154 -2.89 5.28 10.08
N MET A 155 -2.49 6.42 10.65
CA MET A 155 -2.69 7.74 10.04
C MET A 155 -1.87 7.89 8.75
N ALA A 156 -0.63 7.41 8.70
CA ALA A 156 0.12 7.37 7.46
C ALA A 156 -0.51 6.44 6.42
N LEU A 157 -1.02 5.27 6.83
CA LEU A 157 -1.79 4.40 5.92
C LEU A 157 -3.01 5.11 5.34
N TRP A 158 -3.73 5.86 6.16
CA TRP A 158 -4.86 6.68 5.72
C TRP A 158 -4.44 7.79 4.76
N VAL A 159 -3.34 8.51 5.03
CA VAL A 159 -2.81 9.51 4.09
C VAL A 159 -2.41 8.88 2.75
N ALA A 160 -1.72 7.72 2.78
CA ALA A 160 -1.36 7.01 1.55
C ALA A 160 -2.61 6.70 0.73
N ARG A 161 -3.69 6.25 1.40
CA ARG A 161 -4.96 5.90 0.76
C ARG A 161 -5.68 7.08 0.10
N LEU A 162 -5.45 8.30 0.55
CA LEU A 162 -6.07 9.50 -0.04
C LEU A 162 -5.25 10.07 -1.20
N GLY A 163 -3.93 9.87 -1.20
CA GLY A 163 -3.07 10.37 -2.27
C GLY A 163 -2.47 9.24 -3.09
N THR A 164 -1.21 8.89 -2.81
CA THR A 164 -0.41 7.95 -3.61
C THR A 164 -1.00 6.55 -3.83
N CYS A 165 -1.98 6.16 -3.04
CA CYS A 165 -2.62 4.85 -3.09
C CYS A 165 -4.17 4.94 -3.17
N ALA A 166 -4.69 6.03 -3.76
CA ALA A 166 -6.13 6.26 -3.88
C ALA A 166 -6.84 5.23 -4.77
N GLY A 167 -6.32 4.97 -5.95
CA GLY A 167 -7.01 4.14 -6.94
C GLY A 167 -8.44 4.62 -7.23
N GLN A 168 -9.27 3.77 -7.85
CA GLN A 168 -10.67 4.13 -8.17
C GLN A 168 -11.56 4.31 -6.94
N HIS A 169 -11.16 3.70 -5.83
CA HIS A 169 -11.94 3.69 -4.61
C HIS A 169 -11.50 4.79 -3.62
N GLY A 170 -10.59 5.70 -4.00
CA GLY A 170 -10.06 6.89 -3.26
C GLY A 170 -10.87 7.37 -2.06
N HIS A 171 -12.12 7.64 -2.38
CA HIS A 171 -13.13 8.36 -1.64
C HIS A 171 -14.00 7.49 -0.70
N GLU A 172 -13.78 6.18 -0.63
CA GLU A 172 -14.56 5.30 0.26
C GLU A 172 -14.24 5.58 1.73
N THR A 173 -15.27 5.63 2.60
CA THR A 173 -15.14 6.06 4.02
C THR A 173 -15.30 4.92 5.02
N GLU A 174 -15.08 3.67 4.60
CA GLU A 174 -15.43 2.47 5.37
C GLU A 174 -14.73 2.38 6.75
N TRP A 175 -13.56 3.01 6.89
CA TRP A 175 -12.80 3.07 8.15
C TRP A 175 -13.41 3.98 9.21
N GLU A 176 -14.24 4.96 8.85
CA GLU A 176 -14.84 5.86 9.84
C GLU A 176 -15.72 5.13 10.86
N LYS A 177 -16.35 4.05 10.42
CA LYS A 177 -17.28 3.25 11.24
C LYS A 177 -16.57 2.17 12.05
N CYS A 178 -15.28 1.98 11.81
CA CYS A 178 -14.55 0.83 12.30
C CYS A 178 -13.81 1.08 13.63
N CYS A 179 -13.59 2.36 13.96
CA CYS A 179 -12.92 2.78 15.19
C CYS A 179 -13.88 3.51 16.14
N VAL A 180 -13.64 3.36 17.45
CA VAL A 180 -14.37 4.10 18.50
C VAL A 180 -14.01 5.59 18.51
N GLN A 181 -12.74 5.89 18.21
CA GLN A 181 -12.23 7.25 18.04
C GLN A 181 -12.17 7.57 16.54
N THR A 182 -12.58 8.77 16.13
CA THR A 182 -12.41 9.23 14.74
C THR A 182 -10.98 9.71 14.48
N ILE A 183 -10.57 9.82 13.21
CA ILE A 183 -9.26 10.43 12.88
C ILE A 183 -9.21 11.89 13.36
N GLY A 184 -10.30 12.64 13.23
CA GLY A 184 -10.43 13.99 13.77
C GLY A 184 -10.18 14.06 15.28
N ASP A 185 -10.78 13.16 16.06
CA ASP A 185 -10.54 13.07 17.51
C ASP A 185 -9.08 12.73 17.83
N PHE A 186 -8.47 11.82 17.06
CA PHE A 186 -7.07 11.43 17.24
C PHE A 186 -6.13 12.61 16.98
N VAL A 187 -6.35 13.33 15.88
CA VAL A 187 -5.58 14.52 15.49
C VAL A 187 -5.77 15.66 16.48
N ALA A 188 -7.00 15.91 16.94
CA ALA A 188 -7.30 16.96 17.92
C ALA A 188 -6.75 16.66 19.32
N SER A 189 -6.41 15.40 19.62
CA SER A 189 -5.96 15.01 20.96
C SER A 189 -4.58 15.57 21.35
N LYS A 190 -3.71 15.87 20.37
CA LYS A 190 -2.37 16.43 20.57
C LYS A 190 -1.90 17.24 19.37
N ASP A 191 -1.26 18.39 19.64
CA ASP A 191 -0.65 19.22 18.59
C ASP A 191 0.37 18.43 17.74
N GLU A 192 1.13 17.53 18.36
CA GLU A 192 2.10 16.65 17.68
C GLU A 192 1.45 15.76 16.61
N HIS A 193 0.21 15.29 16.82
CA HIS A 193 -0.50 14.48 15.83
C HIS A 193 -0.94 15.32 14.64
N ARG A 194 -1.41 16.55 14.88
CA ARG A 194 -1.75 17.50 13.83
C ARG A 194 -0.52 17.89 13.01
N GLU A 195 0.58 18.23 13.67
CA GLU A 195 1.85 18.55 13.01
C GLU A 195 2.34 17.38 12.15
N LEU A 196 2.29 16.15 12.68
CA LEU A 196 2.63 14.96 11.93
C LEU A 196 1.71 14.76 10.72
N LEU A 197 0.40 14.94 10.87
CA LEU A 197 -0.53 14.81 9.77
C LEU A 197 -0.23 15.81 8.64
N VAL A 198 0.02 17.07 8.97
CA VAL A 198 0.45 18.10 8.02
C VAL A 198 1.73 17.67 7.29
N GLN A 199 2.70 17.10 8.01
CA GLN A 199 3.93 16.59 7.41
C GLN A 199 3.68 15.43 6.45
N LEU A 200 2.85 14.46 6.83
CA LEU A 200 2.51 13.30 6.00
C LEU A 200 1.77 13.73 4.73
N ILE A 201 0.72 14.56 4.84
CA ILE A 201 -0.03 15.07 3.68
C ILE A 201 0.91 15.86 2.76
N SER A 202 1.67 16.82 3.30
CA SER A 202 2.56 17.65 2.47
C SER A 202 3.62 16.84 1.72
N GLY A 203 4.15 15.78 2.35
CA GLY A 203 5.10 14.87 1.71
C GLY A 203 4.42 13.98 0.67
N ASN A 204 3.21 13.49 0.94
CA ASN A 204 2.45 12.66 0.01
C ASN A 204 2.03 13.43 -1.25
N MET A 205 1.62 14.70 -1.11
CA MET A 205 1.31 15.62 -2.22
C MET A 205 2.47 15.78 -3.23
N VAL A 206 3.72 15.61 -2.78
CA VAL A 206 4.91 15.71 -3.64
C VAL A 206 5.54 14.35 -3.96
N ALA A 207 4.96 13.25 -3.48
CA ALA A 207 5.54 11.92 -3.58
C ALA A 207 5.52 11.36 -5.02
N ASP A 208 4.53 11.74 -5.84
CA ASP A 208 4.51 11.33 -7.26
C ASP A 208 5.46 12.17 -8.13
N GLN A 209 5.93 13.30 -7.61
CA GLN A 209 6.90 14.17 -8.30
C GLN A 209 8.34 13.65 -8.21
N ARG A 210 8.54 12.34 -7.98
CA ARG A 210 9.85 11.67 -7.83
C ARG A 210 10.80 11.89 -9.01
N GLU A 211 10.31 12.40 -10.15
CA GLU A 211 11.13 13.04 -11.17
C GLU A 211 10.86 14.55 -11.25
N LEU A 212 11.29 15.33 -10.23
CA LEU A 212 11.34 16.81 -10.25
C LEU A 212 12.35 17.31 -11.31
N LYS A 213 12.21 16.88 -12.57
CA LYS A 213 13.06 17.28 -13.67
C LYS A 213 12.60 18.65 -14.18
N HIS A 214 13.25 19.66 -13.62
CA HIS A 214 13.51 20.97 -14.23
C HIS A 214 12.36 21.98 -14.39
N ASP A 215 11.14 21.75 -13.88
CA ASP A 215 10.08 22.77 -13.99
C ASP A 215 9.26 22.96 -12.70
N VAL A 216 9.72 23.88 -11.85
CA VAL A 216 8.99 24.33 -10.64
C VAL A 216 7.58 24.80 -10.97
N GLU A 217 7.40 25.52 -12.09
CA GLU A 217 6.10 26.09 -12.46
C GLU A 217 5.11 24.98 -12.79
N HIS A 218 5.54 23.96 -13.53
CA HIS A 218 4.75 22.77 -13.78
C HIS A 218 4.36 22.05 -12.49
N HIS A 219 5.31 21.82 -11.59
CA HIS A 219 5.05 21.13 -10.32
C HIS A 219 4.08 21.86 -9.40
N LEU A 220 4.19 23.20 -9.35
CA LEU A 220 3.23 24.04 -8.62
C LEU A 220 1.85 24.03 -9.26
N ALA A 221 1.78 23.99 -10.59
CA ALA A 221 0.51 23.90 -11.31
C ALA A 221 -0.22 22.56 -11.06
N VAL A 222 0.51 21.43 -11.07
CA VAL A 222 -0.04 20.11 -10.72
C VAL A 222 -0.54 20.10 -9.26
N LEU A 223 0.26 20.61 -8.32
CA LEU A 223 -0.14 20.69 -6.92
C LEU A 223 -1.43 21.50 -6.74
N GLN A 224 -1.59 22.61 -7.49
CA GLN A 224 -2.73 23.50 -7.36
C GLN A 224 -4.01 22.98 -8.03
N ASN A 225 -3.90 22.23 -9.14
CA ASN A 225 -5.07 21.83 -9.93
C ASN A 225 -5.52 20.38 -9.68
N ASP A 226 -4.58 19.45 -9.42
CA ASP A 226 -4.90 18.03 -9.39
C ASP A 226 -4.83 17.48 -7.96
N THR A 227 -3.81 17.89 -7.19
CA THR A 227 -3.55 17.33 -5.87
C THR A 227 -4.38 18.00 -4.77
N LEU A 228 -4.58 19.31 -4.87
CA LEU A 228 -5.27 20.08 -3.84
C LEU A 228 -6.76 19.71 -3.76
N ASP A 229 -7.40 19.46 -4.90
CA ASP A 229 -8.81 19.08 -4.97
C ASP A 229 -9.07 17.71 -4.32
N ILE A 230 -8.19 16.73 -4.56
CA ILE A 230 -8.25 15.41 -3.92
C ILE A 230 -8.28 15.54 -2.40
N PHE A 231 -7.34 16.29 -1.83
CA PHE A 231 -7.28 16.44 -0.38
C PHE A 231 -8.39 17.34 0.17
N TRP A 232 -8.83 18.38 -0.56
CA TRP A 232 -9.89 19.26 -0.05
C TRP A 232 -11.25 18.58 0.03
N ASP A 233 -11.63 17.85 -1.01
CA ASP A 233 -12.95 17.22 -1.06
C ASP A 233 -12.99 15.95 -0.20
N ASP A 234 -11.93 15.15 -0.21
CA ASP A 234 -11.94 13.87 0.51
C ASP A 234 -11.76 14.05 2.03
N LEU A 235 -10.91 14.97 2.51
CA LEU A 235 -10.55 14.98 3.94
C LEU A 235 -11.71 15.34 4.88
N ASP A 236 -12.63 16.20 4.44
CA ASP A 236 -13.84 16.52 5.21
C ASP A 236 -14.75 15.29 5.33
N GLU A 237 -15.01 14.62 4.21
CA GLU A 237 -15.82 13.40 4.11
C GLU A 237 -15.17 12.17 4.76
N GLN A 238 -13.86 12.23 5.04
CA GLN A 238 -13.04 11.13 5.58
C GLN A 238 -12.74 11.28 7.08
N GLY A 239 -13.46 12.18 7.76
CA GLY A 239 -13.57 12.18 9.22
C GLY A 239 -12.75 13.23 9.92
N LEU A 240 -12.12 14.17 9.20
CA LEU A 240 -11.48 15.34 9.82
C LEU A 240 -12.48 16.48 10.12
N GLY A 241 -13.60 16.55 9.40
CA GLY A 241 -14.60 17.60 9.61
C GLY A 241 -13.99 19.01 9.51
N ASP A 242 -14.32 19.87 10.48
CA ASP A 242 -13.84 21.25 10.58
C ASP A 242 -12.30 21.40 10.63
N LEU A 243 -11.55 20.32 10.93
CA LEU A 243 -10.09 20.34 10.92
C LEU A 243 -9.49 20.24 9.51
N ALA A 244 -10.24 19.74 8.53
CA ALA A 244 -9.75 19.47 7.18
C ALA A 244 -9.13 20.72 6.55
N GLY A 245 -9.88 21.82 6.50
CA GLY A 245 -9.43 23.02 5.81
C GLY A 245 -8.15 23.65 6.34
N PRO A 246 -8.04 23.92 7.65
CA PRO A 246 -6.79 24.41 8.23
C PRO A 246 -5.59 23.47 8.01
N ILE A 247 -5.81 22.15 8.02
CA ILE A 247 -4.74 21.16 7.81
C ILE A 247 -4.30 21.14 6.35
N VAL A 248 -5.24 21.16 5.40
CA VAL A 248 -4.96 21.17 3.96
C VAL A 248 -4.18 22.42 3.57
N GLU A 249 -4.61 23.59 4.02
CA GLU A 249 -3.92 24.86 3.71
C GLU A 249 -2.47 24.83 4.23
N GLU A 250 -2.25 24.35 5.45
CA GLU A 250 -0.90 24.26 6.03
C GLU A 250 -0.04 23.22 5.28
N ALA A 251 -0.61 22.05 4.98
CA ALA A 251 0.07 21.01 4.22
C ALA A 251 0.44 21.48 2.81
N TYR A 252 -0.45 22.23 2.14
CA TYR A 252 -0.22 22.82 0.84
C TYR A 252 0.94 23.82 0.86
N GLN A 253 0.99 24.75 1.82
CA GLN A 253 2.12 25.69 1.92
C GLN A 253 3.45 24.95 2.18
N LYS A 254 3.41 23.87 2.97
CA LYS A 254 4.58 23.04 3.23
C LYS A 254 5.01 22.23 2.00
N ALA A 255 4.07 21.70 1.22
CA ALA A 255 4.32 21.02 -0.04
C ALA A 255 4.98 21.97 -1.07
N ARG A 256 4.49 23.20 -1.19
CA ARG A 256 5.11 24.24 -2.03
C ARG A 256 6.56 24.53 -1.62
N ALA A 257 6.82 24.62 -0.32
CA ALA A 257 8.18 24.82 0.19
C ALA A 257 9.09 23.63 -0.17
N LEU A 258 8.58 22.39 -0.07
CA LEU A 258 9.31 21.18 -0.50
C LEU A 258 9.63 21.21 -2.00
N ILE A 259 8.66 21.58 -2.86
CA ILE A 259 8.90 21.72 -4.30
C ILE A 259 10.01 22.74 -4.56
N HIS A 260 9.96 23.93 -3.95
CA HIS A 260 11.01 24.93 -4.11
C HIS A 260 12.38 24.47 -3.58
N GLN A 261 12.41 23.65 -2.54
CA GLN A 261 13.64 23.13 -1.96
C GLN A 261 14.32 22.07 -2.85
N TYR A 262 13.53 21.19 -3.47
CA TYR A 262 14.06 20.02 -4.19
C TYR A 262 14.03 20.14 -5.71
N ALA A 263 13.22 21.05 -6.27
CA ALA A 263 13.16 21.21 -7.72
C ALA A 263 14.50 21.71 -8.29
N GLY A 264 15.01 20.99 -9.29
CA GLY A 264 16.31 21.28 -9.90
C GLY A 264 17.53 20.85 -9.06
N ASN A 265 17.32 20.28 -7.87
CA ASN A 265 18.37 19.57 -7.15
C ASN A 265 18.58 18.17 -7.77
N GLN A 266 19.80 17.64 -7.69
CA GLN A 266 20.09 16.26 -8.10
C GLN A 266 19.52 15.24 -7.11
N ASP A 267 19.33 15.65 -5.85
CA ASP A 267 18.78 14.81 -4.80
C ASP A 267 17.24 14.88 -4.79
N ALA A 268 16.60 13.72 -4.86
CA ALA A 268 15.16 13.61 -4.63
C ALA A 268 14.81 13.94 -3.17
N PRO A 269 13.59 14.43 -2.89
CA PRO A 269 13.13 14.56 -1.51
C PRO A 269 13.19 13.20 -0.80
N PRO A 270 13.47 13.18 0.52
CA PRO A 270 13.32 11.95 1.29
C PRO A 270 11.88 11.46 1.16
N HIS A 271 11.69 10.16 1.32
CA HIS A 271 10.35 9.61 1.27
C HIS A 271 9.45 10.22 2.35
N TRP A 272 8.19 10.51 2.04
CA TRP A 272 7.28 11.19 2.96
C TRP A 272 7.05 10.45 4.29
N LEU A 273 7.16 9.12 4.29
CA LEU A 273 7.15 8.29 5.51
C LEU A 273 8.37 8.48 6.43
N SER A 274 9.42 9.20 6.03
CA SER A 274 10.64 9.38 6.86
C SER A 274 10.43 10.28 8.09
N VAL A 275 9.23 10.83 8.25
CA VAL A 275 8.84 11.63 9.41
C VAL A 275 8.41 10.76 10.60
N LEU A 276 8.26 9.45 10.38
CA LEU A 276 7.97 8.41 11.37
C LEU A 276 9.24 7.62 11.71
#